data_AF-A0A840IF97-F1
#
_entry.id   AF-A0A840IF97-F1
#
_cell.length_a   1.000
_cell.length_b   1.000
_cell.length_c   1.000
_cell.angle_alpha   90.00
_cell.angle_beta   90.00
_cell.angle_gamma   90.00
#
_symmetry.space_group_name_H-M   'P 1'
#
loop_
_entity.id
_entity.type
_entity.pdbx_description
1 polymer ?
#
loop_
_entity_poly.entity_id
_entity_poly.type
_entity_poly.pdbx_seq_one_letter_code
_entity_poly.pdbx_strand_id
1 'polypeptide(L)' 'MGNDPACTTGLCGTDVPPLVGSVLTGVGMTLPQAARALEQGRELQLTDVQRRLVEQWAERQLGDPAR' A
#
# COMPACT_ATOMS: atom_id res chain seq x y z
N MET A 1 31.16 -11.09 -10.94
CA MET A 1 29.74 -10.94 -11.37
C MET A 1 28.95 -12.00 -10.60
N GLY A 2 28.43 -11.66 -9.42
CA GLY A 2 27.69 -12.61 -8.59
C GLY A 2 26.25 -12.70 -9.08
N ASN A 3 25.84 -13.87 -9.55
CA ASN A 3 24.45 -14.16 -9.90
C ASN A 3 23.86 -14.90 -8.69
N ASP A 4 23.17 -14.17 -7.82
CA ASP A 4 22.53 -14.73 -6.63
C ASP A 4 21.13 -15.25 -7.00
N PRO A 5 20.87 -16.56 -6.95
CA PRO A 5 19.59 -17.14 -7.37
C PRO A 5 18.44 -16.84 -6.39
N ALA A 6 18.67 -16.10 -5.29
CA ALA A 6 17.65 -15.79 -4.29
C ALA A 6 16.67 -14.66 -4.71
N CYS A 7 16.97 -13.86 -5.74
CA CYS A 7 16.07 -12.78 -6.20
C CYS A 7 15.04 -13.31 -7.23
N THR A 8 14.18 -14.27 -6.83
CA THR A 8 13.08 -14.79 -7.67
C THR A 8 11.92 -13.79 -7.81
N THR A 9 11.81 -12.84 -6.89
CA THR A 9 10.94 -11.66 -7.02
C THR A 9 11.86 -10.48 -7.30
N GLY A 10 11.76 -9.84 -8.46
CA GLY A 10 12.63 -8.74 -8.92
C GLY A 10 12.57 -7.45 -8.08
N LEU A 11 12.76 -7.56 -6.78
CA LEU A 11 12.84 -6.50 -5.78
C LEU A 11 14.25 -6.51 -5.17
N CYS A 12 15.25 -6.59 -6.02
CA CYS A 12 16.63 -6.22 -5.67
C CYS A 12 16.78 -4.68 -5.84
N GLY A 13 15.81 -3.91 -5.30
CA GLY A 13 15.74 -2.46 -5.40
C GLY A 13 15.80 -1.84 -4.00
N THR A 14 16.78 -0.98 -3.76
CA THR A 14 17.13 -0.37 -2.47
C THR A 14 16.12 0.66 -1.94
N ASP A 15 14.89 0.67 -2.46
CA ASP A 15 13.84 1.62 -2.08
C ASP A 15 12.75 0.91 -1.26
N VAL A 16 12.38 1.50 -0.14
CA VAL A 16 11.40 0.90 0.79
C VAL A 16 10.05 0.81 0.06
N PRO A 17 9.45 -0.38 -0.06
CA PRO A 17 8.21 -0.54 -0.81
C PRO A 17 7.10 0.35 -0.20
N PRO A 18 6.19 0.92 -1.02
CA PRO A 18 5.18 1.89 -0.60
C PRO A 18 4.13 1.32 0.37
N LEU A 19 4.10 0.00 0.52
CA LEU A 19 3.24 -0.76 1.41
C LEU A 19 4.01 -1.96 1.97
N VAL A 20 4.02 -2.10 3.29
CA VAL A 20 4.56 -3.27 3.98
C VAL A 20 3.43 -3.91 4.78
N GLY A 21 3.03 -5.11 4.39
CA GLY A 21 1.85 -5.78 4.95
C GLY A 21 0.58 -4.97 4.68
N SER A 22 0.11 -4.22 5.68
CA SER A 22 -1.04 -3.32 5.57
C SER A 22 -0.70 -1.86 5.84
N VAL A 23 0.58 -1.52 6.00
CA VAL A 23 1.07 -0.19 6.39
C VAL A 23 1.66 0.54 5.19
N LEU A 24 1.13 1.72 4.87
CA LEU A 24 1.69 2.64 3.90
C LEU A 24 2.96 3.27 4.47
N THR A 25 4.08 2.97 3.84
CA THR A 25 5.39 3.49 4.27
C THR A 25 5.49 4.99 3.97
N GLY A 26 6.29 5.75 4.71
CA GLY A 26 6.35 7.22 4.56
C GLY A 26 5.19 8.00 5.21
N VAL A 27 3.98 7.41 5.32
CA VAL A 27 2.84 8.02 6.05
C VAL A 27 2.61 7.36 7.42
N GLY A 28 3.04 6.11 7.58
CA GLY A 28 2.91 5.38 8.85
C GLY A 28 1.45 5.00 9.18
N MET A 29 0.57 4.98 8.18
CA MET A 29 -0.85 4.66 8.33
C MET A 29 -1.17 3.34 7.65
N THR A 30 -2.16 2.62 8.17
CA THR A 30 -2.65 1.40 7.52
C THR A 30 -3.64 1.72 6.39
N LEU A 31 -3.82 0.79 5.45
CA LEU A 31 -4.83 0.91 4.38
C LEU A 31 -6.25 1.24 4.94
N PRO A 32 -6.76 0.58 5.99
CA PRO A 32 -8.04 0.97 6.61
C PRO A 32 -8.06 2.38 7.18
N GLN A 33 -6.98 2.80 7.84
CA GLN A 33 -6.89 4.15 8.43
C GLN A 33 -6.85 5.22 7.34
N ALA A 34 -6.06 4.99 6.30
CA ALA A 34 -5.97 5.88 5.15
C ALA A 34 -7.32 5.96 4.41
N ALA A 35 -8.00 4.83 4.18
CA ALA A 35 -9.33 4.80 3.58
C ALA A 35 -10.33 5.63 4.39
N ARG A 36 -10.39 5.42 5.72
CA ARG A 36 -11.27 6.18 6.63
C ARG A 36 -10.98 7.67 6.63
N ALA A 37 -9.70 8.05 6.61
CA ALA A 37 -9.29 9.45 6.55
C ALA A 37 -9.71 10.09 5.21
N LEU A 38 -9.57 9.38 4.09
CA LEU A 38 -10.06 9.86 2.78
C LEU A 38 -11.59 9.99 2.76
N GLU A 39 -12.34 9.04 3.33
CA GLU A 39 -13.81 9.12 3.47
C GLU A 39 -14.24 10.35 4.28
N GLN A 40 -13.45 10.74 5.27
CA GLN A 40 -13.69 11.93 6.10
C GLN A 40 -13.27 13.24 5.41
N GLY A 41 -12.80 13.19 4.16
CA GLY A 41 -12.31 14.35 3.42
C GLY A 41 -10.96 14.88 3.94
N ARG A 42 -10.22 14.08 4.70
CA ARG A 42 -8.91 14.47 5.21
C ARG A 42 -7.88 14.40 4.09
N GLU A 43 -7.14 15.48 3.89
CA GLU A 43 -5.99 15.48 2.99
C GLU A 43 -4.85 14.64 3.61
N LEU A 44 -4.45 13.60 2.86
CA LEU A 44 -3.31 12.76 3.18
C LEU A 44 -2.23 12.99 2.13
N GLN A 45 -0.99 13.14 2.57
CA GLN A 45 0.16 13.18 1.67
C GLN A 45 0.52 11.77 1.20
N LEU A 46 -0.38 11.19 0.41
CA LEU A 46 -0.16 9.90 -0.26
C LEU A 46 0.53 10.15 -1.59
N THR A 47 1.50 9.30 -1.93
CA THR A 47 1.96 9.23 -3.33
C THR A 47 0.85 8.65 -4.21
N ASP A 48 0.91 8.87 -5.52
CA ASP A 48 -0.08 8.32 -6.46
C ASP A 48 -0.22 6.79 -6.33
N VAL A 49 0.89 6.10 -6.10
CA VAL A 49 0.90 4.64 -5.88
C VAL A 49 0.17 4.27 -4.60
N GLN A 50 0.40 4.99 -3.50
CA GLN A 50 -0.25 4.73 -2.23
C GLN A 50 -1.74 5.03 -2.28
N ARG A 51 -2.13 6.11 -2.96
CA ARG A 51 -3.53 6.45 -3.19
C ARG A 51 -4.24 5.33 -3.93
N ARG A 52 -3.64 4.83 -5.02
CA ARG A 52 -4.18 3.70 -5.78
C ARG A 52 -4.29 2.42 -4.95
N LEU A 53 -3.34 2.14 -4.06
CA LEU A 53 -3.40 0.99 -3.16
C LEU A 53 -4.56 1.10 -2.16
N VAL A 54 -4.80 2.29 -1.61
CA VAL A 54 -5.93 2.56 -0.70
C VAL A 54 -7.27 2.40 -1.43
N GLU A 55 -7.38 2.94 -2.64
CA GLU A 55 -8.58 2.82 -3.48
C GLU A 55 -8.87 1.35 -3.80
N GLN A 56 -7.87 0.60 -4.29
CA GLN A 56 -8.03 -0.84 -4.56
C GLN A 56 -8.41 -1.67 -3.34
N TRP A 57 -7.89 -1.30 -2.16
CA TRP A 57 -8.27 -1.96 -0.92
C TRP A 57 -9.75 -1.68 -0.58
N ALA A 58 -10.18 -0.42 -0.72
CA ALA A 58 -11.57 -0.03 -0.45
C ALA A 58 -12.55 -0.71 -1.43
N GLU A 59 -12.20 -0.80 -2.71
CA GLU A 59 -12.99 -1.52 -3.73
C GLU A 59 -13.14 -3.01 -3.38
N ARG A 60 -12.05 -3.66 -2.94
CA ARG A 60 -12.10 -5.08 -2.50
C ARG A 60 -12.97 -5.27 -1.26
N GLN A 61 -12.93 -4.34 -0.30
CA GLN A 61 -13.78 -4.41 0.89
C GLN A 61 -15.26 -4.19 0.58
N LEU A 62 -15.58 -3.35 -0.41
CA LEU A 62 -16.96 -3.17 -0.88
C LEU A 62 -17.48 -4.40 -1.64
N GLY A 63 -16.58 -5.12 -2.33
CA GLY A 63 -16.87 -6.38 -3.01
C GLY A 63 -16.91 -7.61 -2.11
N ASP A 64 -16.56 -7.48 -0.82
CA ASP A 64 -16.60 -8.54 0.18
C ASP A 64 -17.74 -8.27 1.18
N PRO A 65 -19.01 -8.58 0.83
CA PRO A 65 -20.16 -8.33 1.70
C PRO A 65 -20.27 -9.30 2.90
N ALA A 66 -19.19 -9.96 3.29
CA ALA A 66 -19.21 -11.02 4.31
C ALA A 66 -18.01 -10.94 5.26
N ARG A 67 -18.04 -9.95 6.15
CA ARG A 67 -17.37 -10.03 7.44
C ARG A 67 -18.36 -9.83 8.59
#